data_AF-A0A7X6V2E5-F1
#
_entry.id   AF-A0A7X6V2E5-F1
#
_cell.length_a   1.000
_cell.length_b   1.000
_cell.length_c   1.000
_cell.angle_alpha   90.00
_cell.angle_beta   90.00
_cell.angle_gamma   90.00
#
_symmetry.space_group_name_H-M   'P 1'
#
loop_
_entity.id
_entity.type
_entity.pdbx_description
1 polymer ?
#
loop_
_entity_poly.entity_id
_entity_poly.type
_entity_poly.pdbx_seq_one_letter_code
_entity_poly.pdbx_strand_id
1 'polypeptide(L)'
;MVNSPDTSPSNRPGGKPKAIRLTRAEAHAMTLARPRRRRAGFIVGALIVAALLGGALWHYRDWWLPYWAEQVSNLPDFNPIPLAPPAPGTPSPAPEQAPAPTPPPPADDTLAYLSAAPWDHPQFHEAVHLFNQALDRYRELPPTATAHDLVAVANEAIAAGRLFESLILETPDDFSLDSHIATVKLLVRDIRETRQTLAARPPETPPVAAATPTAPAVPSPAPAVPAAPPSYRDTPDFQKGARLFNQALEHFNAFKHHPGQLDRLDTAEDLANQAAKTFESLKPQTDPARHAELDRLIHQCYGMVSACRGARLAGNPRSGDAPSARRKAGPRRRPPLPAPAP
;
A
#
# COMPACT_ATOMS: atom_id res chain seq x y z
N MET A 1 62.98 -29.94 51.21
CA MET A 1 62.34 -29.43 52.45
C MET A 1 62.67 -27.95 52.58
N VAL A 2 61.66 -27.11 52.36
CA VAL A 2 61.27 -25.94 53.18
C VAL A 2 62.40 -25.14 53.86
N ASN A 3 62.67 -23.92 53.36
CA ASN A 3 62.37 -22.66 54.08
C ASN A 3 62.99 -21.44 53.36
N SER A 4 62.13 -20.49 52.97
CA SER A 4 62.47 -19.05 52.99
C SER A 4 62.19 -18.53 54.39
N PRO A 5 63.03 -17.64 54.95
CA PRO A 5 62.71 -16.19 54.94
C PRO A 5 64.04 -15.37 54.85
N ASP A 6 64.15 -14.04 54.79
CA ASP A 6 63.29 -12.93 55.18
C ASP A 6 63.86 -11.60 54.58
N THR A 7 62.95 -10.64 54.40
CA THR A 7 63.04 -9.16 54.46
C THR A 7 64.29 -8.29 54.12
N SER A 8 64.07 -7.44 53.08
CA SER A 8 64.44 -6.03 52.75
C SER A 8 65.15 -5.12 53.80
N PRO A 9 65.68 -3.89 53.50
CA PRO A 9 65.58 -3.03 52.29
C PRO A 9 66.90 -2.30 51.89
N SER A 10 66.81 -1.30 50.99
CA SER A 10 67.78 -0.20 50.74
C SER A 10 68.68 -0.36 49.50
N ASN A 11 68.38 0.37 48.42
CA ASN A 11 68.86 1.74 48.24
C ASN A 11 68.37 2.28 46.87
N ARG A 12 67.56 3.35 46.88
CA ARG A 12 67.19 4.10 45.67
C ARG A 12 68.27 5.16 45.42
N PRO A 13 68.88 5.26 44.22
CA PRO A 13 69.37 6.54 43.75
C PRO A 13 68.19 7.32 43.14
N GLY A 14 67.95 8.51 43.68
CA GLY A 14 66.92 9.45 43.22
C GLY A 14 67.20 9.95 41.81
N GLY A 15 66.64 9.27 40.81
CA GLY A 15 66.49 9.79 39.46
C GLY A 15 65.33 10.77 39.41
N LYS A 16 65.61 12.03 39.09
CA LYS A 16 64.60 13.05 38.78
C LYS A 16 63.58 12.46 37.79
N PRO A 17 62.26 12.68 37.96
CA PRO A 17 61.27 12.15 37.02
C PRO A 17 61.56 12.74 35.64
N LYS A 18 61.95 11.87 34.70
CA LYS A 18 62.03 12.24 33.28
C LYS A 18 60.65 12.72 32.87
N ALA A 19 60.54 13.99 32.49
CA ALA A 19 59.36 14.51 31.83
C ALA A 19 59.14 13.71 30.54
N ILE A 20 58.22 12.75 30.59
CA ILE A 20 57.77 12.02 29.42
C ILE A 20 57.10 13.06 28.53
N ARG A 21 57.81 13.47 27.46
CA ARG A 21 57.21 14.28 26.42
C ARG A 21 56.16 13.40 25.75
N LEU A 22 54.91 13.55 26.16
CA LEU A 22 53.78 12.97 25.43
C LEU A 22 53.95 13.36 23.97
N THR A 23 54.06 12.35 23.12
CA THR A 23 54.14 12.55 21.69
C THR A 23 52.83 13.20 21.22
N ARG A 24 52.89 14.00 20.15
CA ARG A 24 51.71 14.71 19.60
C ARG A 24 50.49 13.79 19.38
N ALA A 25 50.73 12.50 19.19
CA ALA A 25 49.71 11.47 19.04
C ALA A 25 48.92 11.18 20.34
N GLU A 26 49.57 11.19 21.50
CA GLU A 26 48.92 10.89 22.79
C GLU A 26 48.08 12.07 23.30
N ALA A 27 48.52 13.30 23.02
CA ALA A 27 47.71 14.50 23.27
C ALA A 27 46.40 14.49 22.45
N HIS A 28 46.44 13.95 21.22
CA HIS A 28 45.27 13.83 20.36
C HIS A 28 44.29 12.73 20.84
N ALA A 29 44.81 11.66 21.45
CA ALA A 29 43.99 10.60 22.04
C ALA A 29 43.20 11.12 23.26
N MET A 30 43.78 12.00 24.09
CA MET A 30 43.06 12.59 25.23
C MET A 30 41.96 13.59 24.81
N THR A 31 42.10 14.26 23.67
CA THR A 31 41.04 15.15 23.14
C THR A 31 39.81 14.41 22.60
N LEU A 32 39.96 13.14 22.18
CA LEU A 32 38.86 12.31 21.70
C LEU A 32 38.04 11.68 22.85
N ALA A 33 38.56 11.68 24.08
CA ALA A 33 37.97 11.01 25.24
C ALA A 33 36.90 11.81 26.00
N ARG A 34 36.30 12.86 25.41
CA ARG A 34 35.14 13.56 26.00
C ARG A 34 33.86 13.45 25.16
N PRO A 35 33.09 12.35 25.27
CA PRO A 35 31.77 12.24 24.64
C PRO A 35 30.65 12.17 25.68
N ARG A 36 30.49 13.19 26.55
CA ARG A 36 29.34 13.22 27.49
C ARG A 36 28.28 14.27 27.17
N ARG A 37 28.61 15.38 26.50
CA ARG A 37 27.63 16.43 26.18
C ARG A 37 26.79 16.16 24.93
N ARG A 38 27.31 15.47 23.91
CA ARG A 38 26.54 15.18 22.69
C ARG A 38 25.42 14.15 22.93
N ARG A 39 25.64 13.17 23.82
CA ARG A 39 24.63 12.14 24.13
C ARG A 39 23.38 12.70 24.80
N ALA A 40 23.52 13.74 25.63
CA ALA A 40 22.39 14.39 26.27
C ALA A 40 21.45 15.06 25.25
N GLY A 41 22.00 15.73 24.22
CA GLY A 41 21.20 16.33 23.15
C GLY A 41 20.40 15.31 22.33
N PHE A 42 21.00 14.14 22.05
CA PHE A 42 20.28 13.06 21.36
C PHE A 42 19.16 12.46 22.21
N ILE A 43 19.36 12.29 23.52
CA ILE A 43 18.33 11.76 24.42
C ILE A 43 17.15 12.74 24.52
N VAL A 44 17.44 14.04 24.67
CA VAL A 44 16.39 15.06 24.72
C VAL A 44 15.64 15.16 23.38
N GLY A 45 16.37 15.14 22.26
CA GLY A 45 15.76 15.12 20.93
C GLY A 45 14.89 13.88 20.70
N ALA A 46 15.35 12.70 21.11
CA ALA A 46 14.58 11.46 21.03
C ALA A 46 13.32 11.49 21.90
N LEU A 47 13.39 12.08 23.11
CA LEU A 47 12.23 12.25 23.98
C LEU A 47 11.18 13.20 23.39
N ILE A 48 11.60 14.30 22.76
CA ILE A 48 10.68 15.24 22.09
C ILE A 48 10.01 14.55 20.89
N VAL A 49 10.78 13.82 20.07
CA VAL A 49 10.24 13.07 18.94
C VAL A 49 9.28 11.97 19.42
N ALA A 50 9.62 11.25 20.49
CA ALA A 50 8.74 10.25 21.09
C ALA A 50 7.47 10.88 21.68
N ALA A 51 7.54 12.07 22.27
CA ALA A 51 6.37 12.79 22.76
C ALA A 51 5.47 13.28 21.62
N LEU A 52 6.05 13.78 20.52
CA LEU A 52 5.30 14.19 19.34
C LEU A 52 4.67 12.99 18.62
N LEU A 53 5.40 11.88 18.46
CA LEU A 53 4.86 10.63 17.91
C LEU A 53 3.81 10.03 18.83
N GLY A 54 4.02 10.05 20.15
CA GLY A 54 3.04 9.58 21.13
C GLY A 54 1.77 10.42 21.11
N GLY A 55 1.88 11.75 21.01
CA GLY A 55 0.75 12.65 20.87
C GLY A 55 0.01 12.50 19.53
N ALA A 56 0.75 12.35 18.43
CA ALA A 56 0.17 12.06 17.12
C ALA A 56 -0.51 10.69 17.09
N LEU A 57 0.08 9.68 17.72
CA LEU A 57 -0.49 8.33 17.83
C LEU A 57 -1.69 8.31 18.79
N TRP A 58 -1.69 9.16 19.83
CA TRP A 58 -2.82 9.35 20.73
C TRP A 58 -3.99 10.03 20.02
N HIS A 59 -3.73 11.12 19.28
CA HIS A 59 -4.74 11.74 18.41
C HIS A 59 -5.23 10.77 17.33
N TYR A 60 -4.33 9.98 16.74
CA TYR A 60 -4.73 8.92 15.82
C TYR A 60 -5.59 7.87 16.52
N ARG A 61 -5.28 7.51 17.77
CA ARG A 61 -6.12 6.62 18.56
C ARG A 61 -7.51 7.22 18.77
N ASP A 62 -7.64 8.45 19.25
CA ASP A 62 -8.96 9.02 19.54
C ASP A 62 -9.77 9.34 18.27
N TRP A 63 -9.11 9.55 17.13
CA TRP A 63 -9.79 9.81 15.85
C TRP A 63 -10.08 8.54 15.03
N TRP A 64 -9.32 7.47 15.26
CA TRP A 64 -9.39 6.23 14.46
C TRP A 64 -9.99 5.05 15.24
N LEU A 65 -9.94 5.02 16.58
CA LEU A 65 -10.57 3.95 17.38
C LEU A 65 -12.10 3.99 17.45
N PRO A 66 -12.81 5.13 17.42
CA PRO A 66 -14.28 5.12 17.38
C PRO A 66 -14.80 4.34 16.16
N TYR A 67 -14.09 4.41 15.03
CA TYR A 67 -14.39 3.68 13.80
C TYR A 67 -14.21 2.15 13.89
N TRP A 68 -13.52 1.64 14.92
CA TRP A 68 -13.33 0.20 15.16
C TRP A 68 -14.05 -0.31 16.41
N ALA A 69 -14.26 0.54 17.42
CA ALA A 69 -14.82 0.14 18.71
C ALA A 69 -16.36 0.07 18.70
N GLU A 70 -17.05 0.85 17.87
CA GLU A 70 -18.52 0.76 17.74
C GLU A 70 -18.99 -0.58 17.12
N GLN A 71 -18.06 -1.37 16.59
CA GLN A 71 -18.35 -2.68 16.01
C GLN A 71 -18.45 -3.83 17.04
N VAL A 72 -18.13 -3.60 18.32
CA VAL A 72 -18.25 -4.62 19.39
C VAL A 72 -19.43 -4.37 20.33
N SER A 73 -19.93 -3.14 20.41
CA SER A 73 -21.02 -2.79 21.35
C SER A 73 -22.43 -2.88 20.76
N ASN A 74 -22.57 -3.08 19.45
CA ASN A 74 -23.86 -3.23 18.76
C ASN A 74 -24.07 -4.65 18.20
N LEU A 75 -23.70 -5.68 18.96
CA LEU A 75 -24.28 -7.00 18.79
C LEU A 75 -25.67 -6.96 19.47
N PRO A 76 -26.79 -7.09 18.75
CA PRO A 76 -28.07 -7.25 19.41
C PRO A 76 -28.03 -8.53 20.26
N ASP A 77 -28.31 -8.40 21.55
CA ASP A 77 -28.66 -9.53 22.41
C ASP A 77 -29.77 -10.32 21.71
N PHE A 78 -29.43 -11.54 21.27
CA PHE A 78 -30.40 -12.47 20.72
C PHE A 78 -31.35 -12.89 21.85
N ASN A 79 -32.43 -12.14 22.01
CA ASN A 79 -33.57 -12.52 22.82
C ASN A 79 -34.56 -13.26 21.89
N PRO A 80 -34.69 -14.60 21.93
CA PRO A 80 -35.61 -15.31 21.07
C PRO A 80 -37.05 -15.02 21.51
N ILE A 81 -37.77 -14.24 20.69
CA ILE A 81 -39.20 -13.99 20.86
C ILE A 81 -39.96 -15.32 20.65
N PRO A 82 -40.77 -15.78 21.63
CA PRO A 82 -41.59 -16.97 21.44
C PRO A 82 -42.79 -16.68 20.53
N LEU A 83 -42.98 -17.59 19.59
CA LEU A 83 -44.10 -17.66 18.65
C LEU A 83 -45.44 -17.78 19.41
N ALA A 84 -46.39 -16.86 19.16
CA ALA A 84 -47.77 -16.99 19.63
C ALA A 84 -48.77 -16.86 18.46
N PRO A 85 -49.91 -17.60 18.47
CA PRO A 85 -50.77 -17.84 17.30
C PRO A 85 -51.97 -16.85 17.19
N PRO A 86 -52.79 -16.92 16.11
CA PRO A 86 -53.55 -15.76 15.61
C PRO A 86 -55.05 -15.67 16.00
N ALA A 87 -55.61 -14.46 15.72
CA ALA A 87 -57.01 -14.07 15.43
C ALA A 87 -57.98 -13.78 16.62
N PRO A 88 -59.19 -13.17 16.43
CA PRO A 88 -59.69 -12.15 15.46
C PRO A 88 -60.57 -11.03 16.10
N GLY A 89 -60.98 -9.98 15.35
CA GLY A 89 -62.15 -9.14 15.73
C GLY A 89 -62.23 -7.71 15.12
N THR A 90 -63.06 -7.55 14.09
CA THR A 90 -63.58 -6.31 13.44
C THR A 90 -64.52 -5.49 14.38
N PRO A 91 -65.06 -4.27 14.06
CA PRO A 91 -65.12 -3.54 12.77
C PRO A 91 -64.89 -1.99 12.78
N SER A 92 -64.84 -1.45 11.56
CA SER A 92 -64.77 -0.04 11.09
C SER A 92 -66.10 0.75 11.30
N PRO A 93 -66.18 2.10 11.15
CA PRO A 93 -66.30 2.70 9.80
C PRO A 93 -65.60 4.07 9.57
N ALA A 94 -65.42 4.36 8.27
CA ALA A 94 -64.82 5.54 7.58
C ALA A 94 -65.76 6.78 7.55
N PRO A 95 -65.53 7.88 6.76
CA PRO A 95 -64.46 8.19 5.79
C PRO A 95 -63.96 9.67 5.75
N GLU A 96 -62.68 9.94 5.47
CA GLU A 96 -62.32 11.21 4.80
C GLU A 96 -60.99 11.18 4.04
N GLN A 97 -61.12 11.36 2.72
CA GLN A 97 -60.18 11.92 1.73
C GLN A 97 -58.76 11.34 1.57
N ALA A 98 -58.57 10.72 0.41
CA ALA A 98 -57.28 10.40 -0.18
C ALA A 98 -56.56 11.63 -0.74
N PRO A 99 -55.25 11.77 -0.49
CA PRO A 99 -54.28 12.17 -1.49
C PRO A 99 -53.50 10.95 -1.98
N ALA A 100 -52.95 11.07 -3.20
CA ALA A 100 -52.26 10.05 -3.98
C ALA A 100 -51.25 9.19 -3.19
N PRO A 101 -50.99 7.93 -3.61
CA PRO A 101 -50.02 7.08 -2.95
C PRO A 101 -48.62 7.71 -3.07
N THR A 102 -48.15 8.31 -1.97
CA THR A 102 -46.72 8.48 -1.74
C THR A 102 -46.11 7.08 -1.80
N PRO A 103 -45.21 6.77 -2.75
CA PRO A 103 -44.49 5.51 -2.68
C PRO A 103 -43.75 5.47 -1.33
N PRO A 104 -43.81 4.34 -0.60
CA PRO A 104 -43.07 4.20 0.65
C PRO A 104 -41.59 4.47 0.39
N PRO A 105 -40.86 5.12 1.32
CA PRO A 105 -39.42 5.26 1.18
C PRO A 105 -38.83 3.86 1.02
N PRO A 106 -38.02 3.59 -0.02
CA PRO A 106 -37.38 2.30 -0.13
C PRO A 106 -36.45 2.13 1.07
N ALA A 107 -36.79 1.15 1.91
CA ALA A 107 -35.87 0.56 2.86
C ALA A 107 -34.87 -0.27 2.05
N ASP A 108 -33.97 0.41 1.35
CA ASP A 108 -32.99 -0.19 0.47
C ASP A 108 -31.60 0.12 1.01
N ASP A 109 -31.01 -0.84 1.72
CA ASP A 109 -29.55 -0.95 1.91
C ASP A 109 -28.82 -1.27 0.58
N THR A 110 -29.42 -0.97 -0.57
CA THR A 110 -28.82 -1.17 -1.87
C THR A 110 -27.95 0.04 -2.24
N LEU A 111 -26.67 -0.20 -2.49
CA LEU A 111 -25.72 0.79 -2.97
C LEU A 111 -26.23 1.39 -4.28
N ALA A 112 -26.79 2.60 -4.24
CA ALA A 112 -27.33 3.32 -5.39
C ALA A 112 -26.27 4.22 -6.04
N TYR A 113 -26.47 4.55 -7.32
CA TYR A 113 -25.65 5.54 -8.02
C TYR A 113 -25.84 6.93 -7.40
N LEU A 114 -24.76 7.70 -7.32
CA LEU A 114 -24.82 9.10 -6.91
C LEU A 114 -25.17 9.97 -8.11
N SER A 115 -25.93 11.04 -7.86
CA SER A 115 -26.30 12.04 -8.87
C SER A 115 -25.47 13.30 -8.68
N ALA A 116 -24.97 13.85 -9.79
CA ALA A 116 -24.26 15.12 -9.80
C ALA A 116 -25.18 16.34 -10.03
N ALA A 117 -26.48 16.11 -10.28
CA ALA A 117 -27.46 17.17 -10.47
C ALA A 117 -27.62 18.18 -9.31
N PRO A 118 -27.38 17.81 -8.02
CA PRO A 118 -27.59 18.74 -6.91
C PRO A 118 -26.62 19.91 -6.84
N TRP A 119 -25.41 19.77 -7.40
CA TRP A 119 -24.37 20.79 -7.26
C TRP A 119 -23.47 20.85 -8.50
N ASP A 120 -23.55 21.97 -9.23
CA ASP A 120 -22.73 22.23 -10.42
C ASP A 120 -21.32 22.69 -10.02
N HIS A 121 -20.52 21.74 -9.53
CA HIS A 121 -19.12 21.96 -9.16
C HIS A 121 -18.21 20.92 -9.84
N PRO A 122 -17.15 21.32 -10.56
CA PRO A 122 -16.38 20.41 -11.41
C PRO A 122 -15.78 19.22 -10.63
N GLN A 123 -15.27 19.47 -9.43
CA GLN A 123 -14.72 18.42 -8.57
C GLN A 123 -15.81 17.52 -7.96
N PHE A 124 -17.03 18.05 -7.76
CA PHE A 124 -18.16 17.27 -7.30
C PHE A 124 -18.63 16.31 -8.40
N HIS A 125 -18.74 16.80 -9.64
CA HIS A 125 -19.00 15.97 -10.81
C HIS A 125 -17.95 14.88 -10.98
N GLU A 126 -16.66 15.20 -10.81
CA GLU A 126 -15.57 14.24 -10.86
C GLU A 126 -15.68 13.18 -9.75
N ALA A 127 -16.00 13.59 -8.51
CA ALA A 127 -16.19 12.68 -7.39
C ALA A 127 -17.36 11.71 -7.62
N VAL A 128 -18.50 12.21 -8.11
CA VAL A 128 -19.66 11.39 -8.46
C VAL A 128 -19.33 10.41 -9.59
N HIS A 129 -18.62 10.88 -10.63
CA HIS A 129 -18.20 10.02 -11.73
C HIS A 129 -17.28 8.89 -11.25
N LEU A 130 -16.26 9.21 -10.45
CA LEU A 130 -15.33 8.22 -9.89
C LEU A 130 -16.05 7.20 -8.99
N PHE A 131 -17.00 7.65 -8.18
CA PHE A 131 -17.80 6.74 -7.36
C PHE A 131 -18.65 5.80 -8.22
N ASN A 132 -19.40 6.33 -9.19
CA ASN A 132 -20.25 5.52 -10.06
C ASN A 132 -19.42 4.51 -10.88
N GLN A 133 -18.25 4.92 -11.36
CA GLN A 133 -17.30 4.04 -12.05
C GLN A 133 -16.79 2.92 -11.14
N ALA A 134 -16.47 3.22 -9.88
CA ALA A 134 -16.06 2.20 -8.91
C ALA A 134 -17.21 1.23 -8.60
N LEU A 135 -18.44 1.74 -8.46
CA LEU A 135 -19.64 0.93 -8.25
C LEU A 135 -19.94 0.01 -9.44
N ASP A 136 -19.80 0.50 -10.67
CA ASP A 136 -19.96 -0.30 -11.89
C ASP A 136 -18.96 -1.44 -11.91
N ARG A 137 -17.67 -1.13 -11.72
CA ARG A 137 -16.64 -2.16 -11.68
C ARG A 137 -16.88 -3.18 -10.57
N TYR A 138 -17.29 -2.73 -9.39
CA TYR A 138 -17.61 -3.64 -8.30
C TYR A 138 -18.72 -4.63 -8.67
N ARG A 139 -19.77 -4.16 -9.34
CA ARG A 139 -20.89 -4.99 -9.80
C ARG A 139 -20.53 -5.91 -10.97
N GLU A 140 -19.60 -5.50 -11.82
CA GLU A 140 -19.10 -6.30 -12.95
C GLU A 140 -18.06 -7.35 -12.54
N LEU A 141 -17.55 -7.32 -11.30
CA LEU A 141 -16.56 -8.29 -10.85
C LEU A 141 -17.15 -9.71 -10.82
N PRO A 142 -16.50 -10.69 -11.46
CA PRO A 142 -16.95 -12.07 -11.38
C PRO A 142 -16.78 -12.61 -9.95
N PRO A 143 -17.54 -13.65 -9.55
CA PRO A 143 -17.39 -14.27 -8.23
C PRO A 143 -16.01 -14.93 -8.02
N THR A 144 -15.22 -15.08 -9.09
CA THR A 144 -13.82 -15.55 -9.08
C THR A 144 -12.80 -14.41 -9.05
N ALA A 145 -13.24 -13.16 -8.87
CA ALA A 145 -12.38 -11.99 -8.81
C ALA A 145 -11.29 -12.15 -7.75
N THR A 146 -10.12 -11.63 -8.05
CA THR A 146 -8.99 -11.73 -7.12
C THR A 146 -9.10 -10.65 -6.04
N ALA A 147 -8.47 -10.89 -4.89
CA ALA A 147 -8.35 -9.88 -3.85
C ALA A 147 -7.65 -8.60 -4.34
N HIS A 148 -6.83 -8.69 -5.40
CA HIS A 148 -6.18 -7.54 -6.02
C HIS A 148 -7.18 -6.64 -6.75
N ASP A 149 -8.12 -7.22 -7.48
CA ASP A 149 -9.14 -6.48 -8.25
C ASP A 149 -10.06 -5.72 -7.29
N LEU A 150 -10.50 -6.35 -6.20
CA LEU A 150 -11.30 -5.71 -5.15
C LEU A 150 -10.56 -4.54 -4.49
N VAL A 151 -9.25 -4.66 -4.27
CA VAL A 151 -8.44 -3.55 -3.71
C VAL A 151 -8.35 -2.39 -4.69
N ALA A 152 -8.23 -2.65 -6.00
CA ALA A 152 -8.21 -1.60 -7.02
C ALA A 152 -9.53 -0.81 -7.00
N VAL A 153 -10.67 -1.50 -6.98
CA VAL A 153 -12.00 -0.87 -6.92
C VAL A 153 -12.21 -0.10 -5.61
N ALA A 154 -11.76 -0.65 -4.46
CA ALA A 154 -11.82 0.06 -3.19
C ALA A 154 -11.01 1.36 -3.20
N ASN A 155 -9.82 1.37 -3.82
CA ASN A 155 -8.99 2.56 -3.92
C ASN A 155 -9.65 3.66 -4.76
N GLU A 156 -10.39 3.30 -5.81
CA GLU A 156 -11.15 4.25 -6.63
C GLU A 156 -12.33 4.85 -5.85
N ALA A 157 -13.07 4.03 -5.11
CA ALA A 157 -14.13 4.52 -4.22
C ALA A 157 -13.56 5.45 -3.13
N ILE A 158 -12.41 5.13 -2.54
CA ILE A 158 -11.72 5.98 -1.56
C ILE A 158 -11.26 7.30 -2.19
N ALA A 159 -10.78 7.28 -3.43
CA ALA A 159 -10.39 8.50 -4.13
C ALA A 159 -11.59 9.44 -4.33
N ALA A 160 -12.76 8.90 -4.69
CA ALA A 160 -14.00 9.67 -4.76
C ALA A 160 -14.38 10.28 -3.39
N GLY A 161 -14.28 9.48 -2.31
CA GLY A 161 -14.52 9.96 -0.94
C GLY A 161 -13.64 11.13 -0.54
N ARG A 162 -12.34 11.09 -0.88
CA ARG A 162 -11.40 12.18 -0.60
C ARG A 162 -11.74 13.46 -1.34
N LEU A 163 -12.26 13.35 -2.57
CA LEU A 163 -12.73 14.52 -3.30
C LEU A 163 -13.95 15.13 -2.62
N PHE A 164 -14.93 14.32 -2.21
CA PHE A 164 -16.06 14.83 -1.43
C PHE A 164 -15.61 15.48 -0.11
N GLU A 165 -14.67 14.87 0.62
CA GLU A 165 -14.14 15.46 1.86
C GLU A 165 -13.41 16.79 1.64
N SER A 166 -12.67 16.92 0.54
CA SER A 166 -11.99 18.19 0.20
C SER A 166 -12.97 19.33 -0.09
N LEU A 167 -14.20 19.00 -0.50
CA LEU A 167 -15.24 19.95 -0.85
C LEU A 167 -16.06 20.43 0.35
N ILE A 168 -15.88 19.84 1.55
CA ILE A 168 -16.67 20.18 2.74
C ILE A 168 -16.61 21.69 3.05
N LEU A 169 -15.45 22.33 2.86
CA LEU A 169 -15.25 23.75 3.13
C LEU A 169 -15.84 24.68 2.05
N GLU A 170 -16.14 24.14 0.86
CA GLU A 170 -16.66 24.87 -0.30
C GLU A 170 -18.16 24.58 -0.54
N THR A 171 -18.74 23.70 0.28
CA THR A 171 -20.14 23.29 0.17
C THR A 171 -21.08 24.47 0.42
N PRO A 172 -22.09 24.70 -0.44
CA PRO A 172 -23.16 25.63 -0.15
C PRO A 172 -23.90 25.24 1.15
N ASP A 173 -24.35 26.22 1.93
CA ASP A 173 -25.06 25.97 3.21
C ASP A 173 -26.34 25.13 3.04
N ASP A 174 -26.93 25.15 1.84
CA ASP A 174 -28.14 24.40 1.48
C ASP A 174 -27.87 22.95 1.06
N PHE A 175 -26.60 22.52 0.97
CA PHE A 175 -26.21 21.19 0.48
C PHE A 175 -25.30 20.46 1.48
N SER A 176 -25.63 19.22 1.81
CA SER A 176 -24.79 18.36 2.67
C SER A 176 -24.15 17.24 1.86
N LEU A 177 -22.83 17.12 2.00
CA LEU A 177 -22.02 16.03 1.46
C LEU A 177 -22.05 14.77 2.33
N ASP A 178 -22.66 14.81 3.51
CA ASP A 178 -22.62 13.71 4.48
C ASP A 178 -23.26 12.43 3.92
N SER A 179 -24.34 12.58 3.16
CA SER A 179 -25.01 11.47 2.48
C SER A 179 -24.11 10.80 1.44
N HIS A 180 -23.39 11.60 0.64
CA HIS A 180 -22.50 11.10 -0.41
C HIS A 180 -21.28 10.40 0.20
N ILE A 181 -20.70 10.99 1.25
CA ILE A 181 -19.59 10.40 2.00
C ILE A 181 -20.03 9.10 2.68
N ALA A 182 -21.25 9.05 3.24
CA ALA A 182 -21.80 7.83 3.81
C ALA A 182 -21.96 6.72 2.76
N THR A 183 -22.48 7.03 1.56
CA THR A 183 -22.60 6.05 0.47
C THR A 183 -21.23 5.53 0.01
N VAL A 184 -20.21 6.39 -0.08
CA VAL A 184 -18.83 5.95 -0.37
C VAL A 184 -18.32 4.99 0.70
N LYS A 185 -18.54 5.30 1.99
CA LYS A 185 -18.14 4.44 3.10
C LYS A 185 -18.86 3.08 3.06
N LEU A 186 -20.14 3.06 2.69
CA LEU A 186 -20.89 1.82 2.50
C LEU A 186 -20.27 0.96 1.39
N LEU A 187 -19.89 1.55 0.24
CA LEU A 187 -19.27 0.80 -0.86
C LEU A 187 -17.93 0.19 -0.44
N VAL A 188 -17.08 0.97 0.22
CA VAL A 188 -15.77 0.49 0.70
C VAL A 188 -15.93 -0.62 1.74
N ARG A 189 -16.94 -0.51 2.61
CA ARG A 189 -17.28 -1.55 3.58
C ARG A 189 -17.71 -2.84 2.88
N ASP A 190 -18.61 -2.75 1.91
CA ASP A 190 -19.12 -3.91 1.18
C ASP A 190 -17.97 -4.64 0.45
N ILE A 191 -17.14 -3.91 -0.30
CA ILE A 191 -15.94 -4.46 -0.96
C ILE A 191 -15.01 -5.19 0.04
N ARG A 192 -14.86 -4.64 1.25
CA ARG A 192 -14.03 -5.26 2.30
C ARG A 192 -14.66 -6.55 2.81
N GLU A 193 -15.97 -6.57 3.04
CA GLU A 193 -16.71 -7.77 3.46
C GLU A 193 -16.58 -8.87 2.40
N THR A 194 -16.75 -8.55 1.11
CA THR A 194 -16.52 -9.49 -0.01
C THR A 194 -15.10 -10.04 -0.03
N ARG A 195 -14.10 -9.18 0.20
CA ARG A 195 -12.71 -9.63 0.25
C ARG A 195 -12.47 -10.59 1.42
N GLN A 196 -13.05 -10.30 2.58
CA GLN A 196 -12.92 -11.15 3.76
C GLN A 196 -13.60 -12.50 3.56
N THR A 197 -14.78 -12.54 2.93
CA THR A 197 -15.44 -13.82 2.61
C THR A 197 -14.65 -14.65 1.61
N LEU A 198 -14.03 -14.02 0.60
CA LEU A 198 -13.12 -14.70 -0.33
C LEU A 198 -11.86 -15.23 0.36
N ALA A 199 -11.30 -14.47 1.29
CA ALA A 199 -10.11 -14.88 2.05
C ALA A 199 -10.40 -15.97 3.11
N ALA A 200 -11.62 -15.98 3.65
CA ALA A 200 -12.07 -16.99 4.63
C ALA A 200 -12.50 -18.30 3.98
N ARG A 201 -12.62 -18.37 2.63
CA ARG A 201 -12.90 -19.62 1.93
C ARG A 201 -11.72 -20.57 2.14
N PRO A 202 -11.90 -21.72 2.83
CA PRO A 202 -10.81 -22.66 3.07
C PRO A 202 -10.23 -23.11 1.71
N PRO A 203 -8.92 -23.36 1.64
CA PRO A 203 -8.33 -23.94 0.43
C PRO A 203 -9.06 -25.24 0.18
N GLU A 204 -9.74 -25.35 -0.96
CA GLU A 204 -10.30 -26.63 -1.42
C GLU A 204 -9.13 -27.61 -1.49
N THR A 205 -9.04 -28.47 -0.47
CA THR A 205 -8.12 -29.60 -0.45
C THR A 205 -8.37 -30.40 -1.73
N PRO A 206 -7.35 -30.59 -2.59
CA PRO A 206 -7.51 -31.53 -3.70
C PRO A 206 -7.85 -32.89 -3.09
N PRO A 207 -8.82 -33.65 -3.62
CA PRO A 207 -9.13 -34.97 -3.11
C PRO A 207 -7.87 -35.82 -3.22
N VAL A 208 -7.29 -36.14 -2.07
CA VAL A 208 -6.19 -37.10 -1.96
C VAL A 208 -6.74 -38.43 -2.44
N ALA A 209 -6.29 -38.83 -3.62
CA ALA A 209 -6.46 -40.17 -4.15
C ALA A 209 -5.82 -41.17 -3.18
N ALA A 210 -6.64 -41.84 -2.38
CA ALA A 210 -6.28 -43.09 -1.76
C ALA A 210 -6.46 -44.21 -2.80
N ALA A 211 -5.33 -44.71 -3.33
CA ALA A 211 -5.23 -46.04 -3.91
C ALA A 211 -5.50 -47.07 -2.78
N THR A 212 -6.12 -48.25 -2.92
CA THR A 212 -6.33 -49.24 -4.00
C THR A 212 -7.30 -50.33 -3.42
N PRO A 213 -7.50 -51.55 -3.99
CA PRO A 213 -8.11 -51.99 -5.26
C PRO A 213 -9.43 -52.78 -5.05
N THR A 214 -10.30 -52.89 -6.07
CA THR A 214 -11.03 -54.10 -6.52
C THR A 214 -11.96 -53.71 -7.69
N ALA A 215 -11.82 -54.38 -8.83
CA ALA A 215 -12.58 -54.21 -10.07
C ALA A 215 -13.90 -55.04 -10.06
N PRO A 216 -14.75 -55.04 -11.12
CA PRO A 216 -15.06 -54.01 -12.12
C PRO A 216 -16.58 -53.69 -12.16
N ALA A 217 -16.94 -52.44 -12.44
CA ALA A 217 -18.25 -52.14 -13.01
C ALA A 217 -18.10 -50.97 -13.99
N VAL A 218 -18.18 -51.28 -15.28
CA VAL A 218 -18.47 -50.30 -16.33
C VAL A 218 -19.87 -49.74 -16.05
N PRO A 219 -20.07 -48.40 -16.14
CA PRO A 219 -20.56 -47.89 -17.42
C PRO A 219 -20.04 -46.49 -17.83
N SER A 220 -19.98 -46.33 -19.15
CA SER A 220 -20.10 -45.10 -19.97
C SER A 220 -19.18 -43.90 -19.74
N PRO A 221 -18.39 -43.50 -20.76
CA PRO A 221 -17.64 -42.25 -20.75
C PRO A 221 -18.57 -41.10 -21.15
N ALA A 222 -18.90 -40.22 -20.19
CA ALA A 222 -19.30 -38.85 -20.51
C ALA A 222 -18.03 -38.04 -20.83
N PRO A 223 -18.03 -37.19 -21.87
CA PRO A 223 -16.84 -36.54 -22.36
C PRO A 223 -16.26 -35.57 -21.31
N ALA A 224 -15.04 -35.85 -20.88
CA ALA A 224 -14.26 -34.95 -20.05
C ALA A 224 -14.10 -33.61 -20.82
N VAL A 225 -14.61 -32.55 -20.20
CA VAL A 225 -14.32 -31.18 -20.64
C VAL A 225 -12.80 -30.99 -20.54
N PRO A 226 -12.11 -30.46 -21.57
CA PRO A 226 -10.67 -30.29 -21.51
C PRO A 226 -10.33 -29.28 -20.41
N ALA A 227 -9.52 -29.70 -19.44
CA ALA A 227 -8.95 -28.84 -18.42
C ALA A 227 -8.28 -27.63 -19.11
N ALA A 228 -8.61 -26.43 -18.64
CA ALA A 228 -8.02 -25.20 -19.14
C ALA A 228 -6.48 -25.29 -19.10
N PRO A 229 -5.76 -24.76 -20.11
CA PRO A 229 -4.31 -24.82 -20.13
C PRO A 229 -3.73 -24.14 -18.87
N PRO A 230 -2.66 -24.70 -18.28
CA PRO A 230 -2.02 -24.11 -17.10
C PRO A 230 -1.64 -22.66 -17.39
N SER A 231 -2.05 -21.76 -16.51
CA SER A 231 -1.78 -20.34 -16.65
C SER A 231 -0.27 -20.09 -16.56
N TYR A 232 0.29 -19.31 -17.48
CA TYR A 232 1.72 -18.95 -17.44
C TYR A 232 2.10 -18.22 -16.14
N ARG A 233 1.12 -17.62 -15.45
CA ARG A 233 1.30 -16.97 -14.14
C ARG A 233 1.65 -17.96 -13.03
N ASP A 234 1.30 -19.23 -13.18
CA ASP A 234 1.59 -20.29 -12.21
C ASP A 234 3.00 -20.88 -12.43
N THR A 235 3.70 -20.46 -13.48
CA THR A 235 5.08 -20.91 -13.72
C THR A 235 6.03 -20.40 -12.64
N PRO A 236 7.00 -21.22 -12.20
CA PRO A 236 7.96 -20.81 -11.18
C PRO A 236 8.78 -19.60 -11.61
N ASP A 237 9.03 -19.45 -12.91
CA ASP A 237 9.75 -18.32 -13.50
C ASP A 237 8.97 -17.00 -13.40
N PHE A 238 7.64 -17.03 -13.62
CA PHE A 238 6.80 -15.85 -13.42
C PHE A 238 6.78 -15.43 -11.95
N GLN A 239 6.59 -16.40 -11.04
CA GLN A 239 6.62 -16.13 -9.60
C GLN A 239 7.97 -15.58 -9.15
N LYS A 240 9.07 -16.10 -9.70
CA LYS A 240 10.43 -15.59 -9.43
C LYS A 240 10.57 -14.13 -9.88
N GLY A 241 10.14 -13.80 -11.10
CA GLY A 241 10.16 -12.42 -11.61
C GLY A 241 9.33 -11.46 -10.75
N ALA A 242 8.13 -11.88 -10.36
CA ALA A 242 7.26 -11.10 -9.48
C ALA A 242 7.89 -10.88 -8.08
N ARG A 243 8.51 -11.90 -7.49
CA ARG A 243 9.23 -11.78 -6.21
C ARG A 243 10.39 -10.80 -6.30
N LEU A 244 11.21 -10.87 -7.35
CA LEU A 244 12.32 -9.94 -7.58
C LEU A 244 11.84 -8.50 -7.71
N PHE A 245 10.74 -8.27 -8.45
CA PHE A 245 10.18 -6.93 -8.60
C PHE A 245 9.61 -6.38 -7.28
N ASN A 246 8.94 -7.21 -6.48
CA ASN A 246 8.45 -6.82 -5.16
C ASN A 246 9.61 -6.48 -4.20
N GLN A 247 10.70 -7.24 -4.22
CA GLN A 247 11.91 -6.89 -3.46
C GLN A 247 12.52 -5.56 -3.93
N ALA A 248 12.55 -5.30 -5.24
CA ALA A 248 12.99 -4.02 -5.78
C ALA A 248 12.14 -2.85 -5.26
N LEU A 249 10.80 -3.02 -5.20
CA LEU A 249 9.87 -2.05 -4.63
C LEU A 249 10.13 -1.79 -3.15
N GLU A 250 10.40 -2.83 -2.36
CA GLU A 250 10.75 -2.70 -0.94
C GLU A 250 12.01 -1.85 -0.76
N HIS A 251 13.08 -2.15 -1.50
CA HIS A 251 14.31 -1.37 -1.46
C HIS A 251 14.11 0.08 -1.89
N PHE A 252 13.34 0.32 -2.96
CA PHE A 252 13.05 1.67 -3.44
C PHE A 252 12.20 2.46 -2.44
N ASN A 253 11.17 1.87 -1.86
CA ASN A 253 10.36 2.51 -0.81
C ASN A 253 11.18 2.79 0.45
N ALA A 254 12.06 1.86 0.82
CA ALA A 254 12.96 2.04 1.95
C ALA A 254 13.99 3.17 1.70
N PHE A 255 14.37 3.42 0.43
CA PHE A 255 15.12 4.62 0.04
C PHE A 255 14.28 5.90 0.16
N LYS A 256 13.00 5.89 -0.23
CA LYS A 256 12.13 7.07 -0.08
C LYS A 256 12.02 7.53 1.37
N HIS A 257 12.05 6.60 2.32
CA HIS A 257 12.07 6.93 3.76
C HIS A 257 13.45 7.36 4.26
N HIS A 258 14.53 6.96 3.59
CA HIS A 258 15.92 7.25 3.96
C HIS A 258 16.75 7.67 2.72
N PRO A 259 16.55 8.89 2.20
CA PRO A 259 17.11 9.33 0.92
C PRO A 259 18.64 9.44 0.90
N GLY A 260 19.31 9.34 2.06
CA GLY A 260 20.77 9.29 2.16
C GLY A 260 21.39 7.92 1.84
N GLN A 261 20.59 6.86 1.67
CA GLN A 261 21.08 5.50 1.47
C GLN A 261 21.04 5.11 -0.02
N LEU A 262 21.94 5.68 -0.81
CA LEU A 262 22.01 5.46 -2.25
C LEU A 262 22.27 3.99 -2.63
N ASP A 263 22.96 3.22 -1.79
CA ASP A 263 23.22 1.78 -2.01
C ASP A 263 21.92 0.98 -2.21
N ARG A 264 20.81 1.41 -1.59
CA ARG A 264 19.50 0.78 -1.77
C ARG A 264 18.95 0.96 -3.18
N LEU A 265 19.28 2.06 -3.85
CA LEU A 265 18.88 2.28 -5.24
C LEU A 265 19.65 1.34 -6.19
N ASP A 266 20.90 1.00 -5.89
CA ASP A 266 21.68 0.03 -6.68
C ASP A 266 21.06 -1.35 -6.60
N THR A 267 20.73 -1.81 -5.38
CA THR A 267 20.03 -3.08 -5.19
C THR A 267 18.64 -3.08 -5.85
N ALA A 268 17.87 -2.00 -5.73
CA ALA A 268 16.55 -1.88 -6.37
C ALA A 268 16.66 -1.92 -7.91
N GLU A 269 17.64 -1.23 -8.50
CA GLU A 269 17.89 -1.25 -9.94
C GLU A 269 18.28 -2.65 -10.43
N ASP A 270 19.19 -3.33 -9.73
CA ASP A 270 19.64 -4.67 -10.10
C ASP A 270 18.51 -5.70 -10.04
N LEU A 271 17.70 -5.65 -8.98
CA LEU A 271 16.54 -6.54 -8.83
C LEU A 271 15.47 -6.28 -9.90
N ALA A 272 15.20 -5.01 -10.23
CA ALA A 272 14.26 -4.66 -11.29
C ALA A 272 14.76 -5.11 -12.68
N ASN A 273 16.06 -4.98 -12.96
CA ASN A 273 16.68 -5.50 -14.18
C ASN A 273 16.60 -7.03 -14.26
N GLN A 274 16.84 -7.73 -13.14
CA GLN A 274 16.69 -9.19 -13.09
C GLN A 274 15.24 -9.62 -13.32
N ALA A 275 14.27 -8.92 -12.72
CA ALA A 275 12.86 -9.16 -12.93
C ALA A 275 12.44 -8.96 -14.40
N ALA A 276 12.89 -7.87 -15.04
CA ALA A 276 12.65 -7.61 -16.46
C ALA A 276 13.16 -8.77 -17.33
N LYS A 277 14.40 -9.22 -17.11
CA LYS A 277 14.99 -10.35 -17.85
C LYS A 277 14.22 -11.64 -17.64
N THR A 278 13.73 -11.91 -16.43
CA THR A 278 12.89 -13.10 -16.18
C THR A 278 11.57 -13.03 -16.94
N PHE A 279 10.91 -11.87 -16.99
CA PHE A 279 9.68 -11.71 -17.77
C PHE A 279 9.94 -11.77 -19.29
N GLU A 280 11.08 -11.27 -19.76
CA GLU A 280 11.50 -11.40 -21.16
C GLU A 280 11.73 -12.87 -21.54
N SER A 281 12.34 -13.67 -20.65
CA SER A 281 12.56 -15.11 -20.90
C SER A 281 11.27 -15.94 -20.97
N LEU A 282 10.16 -15.41 -20.44
CA LEU A 282 8.84 -16.06 -20.48
C LEU A 282 8.11 -15.81 -21.81
N LYS A 283 8.45 -14.76 -22.56
CA LYS A 283 7.84 -14.47 -23.86
C LYS A 283 7.86 -15.64 -24.85
N PRO A 284 9.00 -16.33 -25.11
CA PRO A 284 9.00 -17.45 -26.04
C PRO A 284 8.18 -18.66 -25.58
N GLN A 285 7.86 -18.75 -24.28
CA GLN A 285 7.12 -19.86 -23.68
C GLN A 285 5.61 -19.56 -23.55
N THR A 286 5.21 -18.31 -23.80
CA THR A 286 3.84 -17.84 -23.58
C THR A 286 3.16 -17.56 -24.92
N ASP A 287 1.85 -17.82 -24.99
CA ASP A 287 1.01 -17.47 -26.14
C ASP A 287 1.15 -15.97 -26.53
N PRO A 288 1.33 -15.64 -27.82
CA PRO A 288 1.34 -14.27 -28.33
C PRO A 288 0.23 -13.36 -27.80
N ALA A 289 -0.97 -13.90 -27.55
CA ALA A 289 -2.10 -13.13 -27.01
C ALA A 289 -1.81 -12.52 -25.62
N ARG A 290 -0.85 -13.09 -24.87
CA ARG A 290 -0.46 -12.64 -23.52
C ARG A 290 0.83 -11.82 -23.51
N HIS A 291 1.50 -11.65 -24.65
CA HIS A 291 2.74 -10.87 -24.74
C HIS A 291 2.52 -9.41 -24.32
N ALA A 292 1.38 -8.82 -24.67
CA ALA A 292 1.03 -7.46 -24.28
C ALA A 292 0.99 -7.27 -22.75
N GLU A 293 0.64 -8.31 -21.99
CA GLU A 293 0.62 -8.27 -20.54
C GLU A 293 2.04 -8.35 -19.97
N LEU A 294 2.85 -9.28 -20.47
CA LEU A 294 4.27 -9.38 -20.12
C LEU A 294 5.03 -8.09 -20.46
N ASP A 295 4.73 -7.47 -21.61
CA ASP A 295 5.31 -6.19 -22.02
C ASP A 295 5.01 -5.08 -21.02
N ARG A 296 3.78 -5.02 -20.48
CA ARG A 296 3.44 -4.05 -19.42
C ARG A 296 4.28 -4.27 -18.17
N LEU A 297 4.47 -5.51 -17.74
CA LEU A 297 5.31 -5.84 -16.57
C LEU A 297 6.79 -5.51 -16.81
N ILE A 298 7.30 -5.80 -18.02
CA ILE A 298 8.66 -5.45 -18.43
C ILE A 298 8.83 -3.92 -18.43
N HIS A 299 7.87 -3.18 -18.97
CA HIS A 299 7.88 -1.72 -18.94
C HIS A 299 7.83 -1.16 -17.51
N GLN A 300 7.06 -1.76 -16.60
CA GLN A 300 7.07 -1.37 -15.19
C GLN A 300 8.44 -1.59 -14.54
N CYS A 301 9.11 -2.71 -14.85
CA CYS A 301 10.47 -2.98 -14.38
C CYS A 301 11.46 -1.92 -14.88
N TYR A 302 11.48 -1.61 -16.17
CA TYR A 302 12.35 -0.55 -16.71
C TYR A 302 11.96 0.85 -16.23
N GLY A 303 10.68 1.10 -15.95
CA GLY A 303 10.19 2.32 -15.30
C GLY A 303 10.81 2.49 -13.91
N MET A 304 10.89 1.42 -13.12
CA MET A 304 11.55 1.42 -11.82
C MET A 304 13.06 1.70 -11.94
N VAL A 305 13.74 1.07 -12.91
CA VAL A 305 15.16 1.32 -13.20
C VAL A 305 15.40 2.80 -13.52
N SER A 306 14.56 3.37 -14.39
CA SER A 306 14.62 4.80 -14.74
C SER A 306 14.38 5.69 -13.52
N ALA A 307 13.42 5.35 -12.65
CA ALA A 307 13.15 6.07 -11.41
C ALA A 307 14.33 6.02 -10.43
N CYS A 308 15.00 4.87 -10.28
CA CYS A 308 16.20 4.74 -9.46
C CYS A 308 17.33 5.65 -9.96
N ARG A 309 17.58 5.68 -11.27
CA ARG A 309 18.58 6.56 -11.89
C ARG A 309 18.22 8.04 -11.71
N GLY A 310 16.95 8.40 -11.91
CA GLY A 310 16.46 9.76 -11.67
C GLY A 310 16.63 10.20 -10.22
N ALA A 311 16.35 9.30 -9.27
CA ALA A 311 16.54 9.56 -7.85
C ALA A 311 18.02 9.77 -7.48
N ARG A 312 18.96 9.02 -8.07
CA ARG A 312 20.40 9.27 -7.87
C ARG A 312 20.84 10.64 -8.40
N LEU A 313 20.33 11.04 -9.56
CA LEU A 313 20.64 12.35 -10.15
C LEU A 313 20.09 13.50 -9.29
N ALA A 314 18.89 13.35 -8.73
CA ALA A 314 18.30 14.33 -7.84
C ALA A 314 18.95 14.34 -6.44
N GLY A 315 19.40 13.18 -5.95
CA GLY A 315 19.99 12.99 -4.62
C GLY A 315 21.48 13.30 -4.51
N ASN A 316 22.12 13.85 -5.56
CA ASN A 316 23.54 14.21 -5.55
C ASN A 316 23.73 15.73 -5.35
N PRO A 317 23.81 16.25 -4.11
CA PRO A 317 24.06 17.67 -3.85
C PRO A 317 25.53 18.09 -4.09
N ARG A 318 26.35 17.28 -4.78
CA ARG A 318 27.78 17.54 -5.01
C ARG A 318 28.14 17.92 -6.45
N SER A 319 27.21 18.55 -7.16
CA SER A 319 27.48 19.26 -8.41
C SER A 319 26.88 20.67 -8.37
N GLY A 320 27.56 21.54 -7.62
CA GLY A 320 27.64 22.97 -7.91
C GLY A 320 26.55 23.86 -7.33
N ASP A 321 26.95 24.68 -6.37
CA ASP A 321 26.42 26.04 -6.23
C ASP A 321 26.30 26.71 -7.61
N ALA A 322 25.08 27.02 -8.01
CA ALA A 322 24.75 28.23 -8.75
C ALA A 322 23.26 28.55 -8.55
N PRO A 323 22.91 29.60 -7.78
CA PRO A 323 21.60 30.21 -7.92
C PRO A 323 21.56 30.97 -9.26
N SER A 324 20.41 30.93 -9.92
CA SER A 324 20.07 31.76 -11.10
C SER A 324 20.73 31.40 -12.44
N ALA A 325 20.06 30.58 -13.24
CA ALA A 325 19.95 30.83 -14.68
C ALA A 325 18.70 30.20 -15.28
N ARG A 326 17.64 31.02 -15.34
CA ARG A 326 16.56 30.95 -16.30
C ARG A 326 17.14 30.93 -17.73
N ARG A 327 17.59 29.79 -18.23
CA ARG A 327 17.95 29.63 -19.65
C ARG A 327 16.66 29.44 -20.43
N LYS A 328 16.19 30.57 -20.99
CA LYS A 328 15.34 30.60 -22.19
C LYS A 328 15.88 29.56 -23.19
N ALA A 329 14.99 28.72 -23.70
CA ALA A 329 15.25 27.92 -24.89
C ALA A 329 15.72 28.85 -26.02
N GLY A 330 17.00 28.75 -26.39
CA GLY A 330 17.53 29.38 -27.60
C GLY A 330 17.09 28.60 -28.84
N PRO A 331 16.99 29.25 -30.00
CA PRO A 331 16.46 28.64 -31.20
C PRO A 331 17.39 27.54 -31.71
N ARG A 332 16.81 26.37 -32.01
CA ARG A 332 17.48 25.24 -32.64
C ARG A 332 18.13 25.67 -33.95
N ARG A 333 19.47 25.79 -33.97
CA ARG A 333 20.23 25.87 -35.22
C ARG A 333 20.16 24.51 -35.92
N ARG A 334 19.36 24.44 -36.99
CA ARG A 334 19.52 23.38 -38.00
C ARG A 334 20.88 23.58 -38.69
N PRO A 335 21.65 22.51 -38.97
CA PRO A 335 22.78 22.62 -39.88
C PRO A 335 22.27 23.01 -41.28
N PRO A 336 22.96 23.89 -42.02
CA PRO A 336 22.55 24.30 -43.36
C PRO A 336 22.70 23.13 -44.35
N LEU A 337 21.71 22.99 -45.23
CA LEU A 337 21.76 22.07 -46.38
C LEU A 337 22.91 22.46 -47.33
N PRO A 338 23.63 21.49 -47.94
CA PRO A 338 24.62 21.78 -48.96
C PRO A 338 23.95 22.37 -50.21
N ALA A 339 24.58 23.39 -50.80
CA ALA A 339 24.10 24.05 -52.01
C ALA A 339 24.14 23.11 -53.23
N PRO A 340 23.22 23.27 -54.20
CA PRO A 340 23.26 22.52 -55.46
C PRO A 340 24.48 22.96 -56.29
N ALA A 341 25.23 21.98 -56.80
CA ALA A 341 26.32 22.19 -57.74
C ALA A 341 25.78 22.53 -59.15
N PRO A 342 26.51 23.32 -59.97
CA PRO A 342 26.11 23.71 -61.32
C PRO A 342 26.16 22.57 -62.34
#